data_AF-H0A906-F1
#
_entry.id   AF-H0A906-F1
#
_cell.length_a   1.000
_cell.length_b   1.000
_cell.length_c   1.000
_cell.angle_alpha   90.00
_cell.angle_beta   90.00
_cell.angle_gamma   90.00
#
_symmetry.space_group_name_H-M   'P 1'
#
loop_
_entity.id
_entity.type
_entity.pdbx_description
1 polymer ?
#
loop_
_entity_poly.entity_id
_entity_poly.type
_entity_poly.pdbx_seq_one_letter_code
_entity_poly.pdbx_strand_id
1 'polypeptide(L)'
;MAVPVLALDHLLGLPPVEAEAGGLYRHIVLLQRRPAIGLLVDRVLDLAAVPAEGLRPVPPEQTLNGCVAATLALPEGFASLLDPARILMAQEEASLEELTRRANERLEAWSSG
;
A
#
# COMPACT_ATOMS: atom_id res chain seq x y z
N MET A 1 -14.14 -12.87 6.33
CA MET A 1 -12.68 -12.83 6.51
C MET A 1 -12.25 -11.38 6.66
N ALA A 2 -11.44 -11.06 7.67
CA ALA A 2 -10.87 -9.75 7.89
C ALA A 2 -9.80 -9.44 6.81
N VAL A 3 -9.75 -8.20 6.35
CA VAL A 3 -8.74 -7.71 5.41
C VAL A 3 -7.91 -6.63 6.11
N PRO A 4 -6.60 -6.84 6.32
CA PRO A 4 -5.74 -5.82 6.90
C PRO A 4 -5.59 -4.63 5.95
N VAL A 5 -5.53 -3.42 6.51
CA VAL A 5 -5.35 -2.17 5.76
C VAL A 5 -4.12 -1.44 6.30
N LEU A 6 -3.18 -1.12 5.40
CA LEU A 6 -1.91 -0.48 5.72
C LEU A 6 -1.97 1.02 5.40
N ALA A 7 -1.65 1.87 6.37
CA ALA A 7 -1.47 3.30 6.15
C ALA A 7 -0.12 3.56 5.47
N LEU A 8 -0.12 3.86 4.17
CA LEU A 8 1.12 4.00 3.39
C LEU A 8 1.98 5.18 3.83
N ASP A 9 1.35 6.26 4.27
CA ASP A 9 2.03 7.44 4.83
C ASP A 9 2.86 7.07 6.06
N HIS A 10 2.29 6.26 6.96
CA HIS A 10 2.99 5.79 8.15
C HIS A 10 4.07 4.76 7.81
N LEU A 11 3.76 3.83 6.90
CA LEU A 11 4.69 2.77 6.50
C LEU A 11 5.95 3.33 5.81
N LEU A 12 5.77 4.35 4.97
CA LEU A 12 6.85 4.95 4.19
C LEU A 12 7.48 6.19 4.88
N GLY A 13 7.01 6.56 6.07
CA GLY A 13 7.50 7.72 6.81
C GLY A 13 7.25 9.05 6.09
N LEU A 14 6.16 9.14 5.31
CA LEU A 14 5.80 10.35 4.58
C LEU A 14 5.25 11.40 5.55
N PRO A 15 5.50 12.69 5.30
CA PRO A 15 4.86 13.74 6.08
C PRO A 15 3.34 13.63 5.91
N PRO A 16 2.55 13.90 6.98
CA PRO A 16 1.11 13.95 6.85
C PRO A 16 0.76 15.02 5.82
N VAL A 17 0.00 14.64 4.79
CA VAL A 17 -0.61 15.63 3.90
C VAL A 17 -1.65 16.35 4.75
N GLU A 18 -1.52 17.66 4.93
CA GLU A 18 -2.56 18.48 5.53
C GLU A 18 -3.83 18.24 4.70
N ALA A 19 -4.74 17.45 5.26
CA ALA A 19 -5.96 17.10 4.56
C ALA A 19 -6.70 18.40 4.26
N GLU A 20 -6.74 18.81 2.99
CA GLU A 20 -7.58 19.92 2.52
C GLU A 20 -9.00 19.65 3.04
N ALA A 21 -9.40 20.34 4.13
CA ALA A 21 -10.67 20.25 4.85
C ALA A 21 -11.58 19.06 4.45
N GLY A 22 -11.13 17.82 4.69
CA GLY A 22 -11.75 16.69 4.00
C GLY A 22 -11.19 15.31 4.32
N GLY A 23 -10.63 15.10 5.51
CA GLY A 23 -10.11 13.80 5.99
C GLY A 23 -11.11 12.61 5.98
N LEU A 24 -12.34 12.83 5.50
CA LEU A 24 -13.34 11.79 5.27
C LEU A 24 -13.12 10.97 3.98
N TYR A 25 -12.34 11.46 3.01
CA TYR A 25 -12.23 10.83 1.67
C TYR A 25 -10.86 10.20 1.40
N ARG A 26 -10.37 9.37 2.32
CA ARG A 26 -9.23 8.48 2.05
C ARG A 26 -9.70 7.23 1.29
N HIS A 27 -8.88 6.74 0.38
CA HIS A 27 -9.21 5.61 -0.47
C HIS A 27 -8.46 4.36 -0.01
N ILE A 28 -9.08 3.19 -0.19
CA ILE A 28 -8.42 1.90 0.05
C ILE A 28 -8.23 1.20 -1.29
N VAL A 29 -6.99 0.97 -1.66
CA VAL A 29 -6.62 0.15 -2.82
C VAL A 29 -6.47 -1.30 -2.37
N LEU A 30 -7.40 -2.17 -2.78
CA LEU A 30 -7.32 -3.59 -2.49
C LEU A 30 -6.38 -4.29 -3.46
N LEU A 31 -5.28 -4.83 -2.94
CA LEU A 31 -4.32 -5.59 -3.72
C LEU A 31 -4.80 -7.03 -3.88
N GLN A 32 -4.87 -7.50 -5.12
CA GLN A 32 -5.24 -8.87 -5.48
C GLN A 32 -4.05 -9.83 -5.28
N ARG A 33 -3.52 -9.88 -4.06
CA ARG A 33 -2.52 -10.87 -3.61
C ARG A 33 -3.12 -11.81 -2.57
N ARG A 34 -2.41 -12.90 -2.24
CA ARG A 34 -2.79 -13.80 -1.13
C ARG A 34 -1.72 -13.73 -0.02
N PRO A 35 -2.11 -13.43 1.24
CA PRO A 35 -3.43 -12.94 1.67
C PRO A 35 -3.73 -11.54 1.11
N ALA A 36 -5.02 -11.18 0.97
CA ALA A 36 -5.42 -9.88 0.46
C ALA A 36 -5.07 -8.77 1.46
N ILE A 37 -4.56 -7.65 0.95
CA ILE A 37 -4.21 -6.48 1.77
C ILE A 37 -4.80 -5.21 1.13
N GLY A 38 -5.25 -4.29 1.96
CA GLY A 38 -5.64 -2.94 1.55
C GLY A 38 -4.50 -1.94 1.79
N LEU A 39 -4.32 -1.01 0.86
CA LEU A 39 -3.45 0.16 1.04
C LEU A 39 -4.34 1.38 1.24
N LEU A 40 -4.24 2.03 2.39
CA LEU A 40 -4.89 3.31 2.66
C LEU A 40 -4.03 4.42 2.04
N VAL A 41 -4.62 5.10 1.06
CA VAL A 41 -4.01 6.22 0.33
C VAL A 41 -4.88 7.46 0.46
N ASP A 42 -4.30 8.62 0.19
CA ASP A 42 -5.03 9.88 0.26
C ASP A 42 -6.05 9.96 -0.87
N ARG A 43 -5.61 9.71 -2.12
CA ARG A 43 -6.48 9.73 -3.30
C ARG A 43 -5.93 8.84 -4.41
N VAL A 44 -6.83 8.25 -5.20
CA VAL A 44 -6.52 7.68 -6.50
C VAL A 44 -6.81 8.73 -7.56
N LEU A 45 -5.81 9.06 -8.39
CA LEU A 45 -5.92 10.14 -9.36
C LEU A 45 -6.42 9.65 -10.72
N ASP A 46 -5.72 8.70 -11.33
CA ASP A 46 -6.02 8.23 -12.69
C ASP A 46 -5.46 6.81 -12.94
N LEU A 47 -5.81 6.22 -14.08
CA LEU A 47 -5.27 4.97 -14.62
C LEU A 47 -4.58 5.25 -15.95
N ALA A 48 -3.25 5.09 -15.98
CA ALA A 48 -2.45 5.34 -17.18
C ALA A 48 -1.74 4.06 -17.67
N ALA A 49 -1.70 3.88 -18.99
CA ALA A 49 -0.81 2.91 -19.62
C ALA A 49 0.58 3.54 -19.78
N VAL A 50 1.59 2.93 -19.16
CA VAL A 50 2.96 3.46 -19.17
C VAL A 50 3.84 2.54 -20.00
N PRO A 51 4.48 3.05 -21.08
CA PRO A 51 5.43 2.26 -21.86
C PRO A 51 6.68 1.96 -21.03
N ALA A 52 7.28 0.79 -21.23
CA ALA A 52 8.45 0.35 -20.45
C ALA A 52 9.63 1.32 -20.58
N GLU A 53 9.77 1.97 -21.73
CA GLU A 53 10.79 2.97 -22.02
C GLU A 53 10.64 4.25 -21.18
N GLY A 54 9.43 4.50 -20.65
CA GLY A 54 9.13 5.61 -19.74
C GLY A 54 9.54 5.34 -18.29
N LEU A 55 9.92 4.10 -17.95
CA LEU A 55 10.32 3.71 -16.61
C LEU A 55 11.84 3.85 -16.44
N ARG A 56 12.24 4.54 -15.37
CA ARG A 56 13.64 4.64 -14.94
C ARG A 56 13.85 3.73 -13.73
N PRO A 57 14.54 2.58 -13.87
CA PRO A 57 14.75 1.65 -12.78
C PRO A 57 15.45 2.31 -11.59
N VAL A 58 15.04 1.93 -10.38
CA VAL A 58 15.69 2.36 -9.15
C VAL A 58 16.39 1.16 -8.51
N PRO A 59 17.69 1.25 -8.17
CA PRO A 59 18.38 0.17 -7.47
C PRO A 59 17.72 -0.13 -6.13
N PRO A 60 17.44 -1.41 -5.80
CA PRO A 60 16.67 -1.77 -4.62
C PRO A 60 17.33 -1.30 -3.31
N GLU A 61 18.67 -1.21 -3.29
CA GLU A 61 19.46 -0.77 -2.13
C GLU A 61 19.24 0.71 -1.77
N GLN A 62 18.67 1.49 -2.68
CA GLN A 62 18.39 2.93 -2.48
C GLN A 62 16.98 3.18 -1.94
N THR A 63 16.22 2.14 -1.65
CA THR A 63 14.79 2.22 -1.32
C THR A 63 14.45 1.32 -0.13
N LEU A 64 13.39 1.64 0.59
CA LEU A 64 12.92 0.81 1.70
C LEU A 64 12.54 -0.59 1.17
N ASN A 65 13.24 -1.63 1.62
CA ASN A 65 13.00 -3.03 1.24
C ASN A 65 12.95 -3.29 -0.29
N GLY A 66 13.55 -2.42 -1.11
CA GLY A 66 13.44 -2.54 -2.57
C GLY A 66 12.05 -2.22 -3.12
N CYS A 67 11.21 -1.49 -2.38
CA CYS A 67 9.79 -1.31 -2.70
C CYS A 67 9.54 -0.38 -3.90
N VAL A 68 10.46 0.52 -4.22
CA VAL A 68 10.36 1.36 -5.43
C VAL A 68 11.14 0.68 -6.55
N ALA A 69 10.43 0.15 -7.54
CA ALA A 69 11.03 -0.56 -8.67
C ALA A 69 11.55 0.41 -9.74
N ALA A 70 10.84 1.51 -9.95
CA ALA A 70 11.18 2.52 -10.95
C ALA A 70 10.59 3.88 -10.59
N THR A 71 11.05 4.92 -11.29
CA THR A 71 10.40 6.23 -11.35
C THR A 71 9.91 6.50 -12.77
N LEU A 72 8.84 7.28 -12.88
CA LEU A 72 8.29 7.73 -14.17
C LEU A 72 7.96 9.21 -14.11
N ALA A 73 8.09 9.89 -15.25
CA ALA A 73 7.61 11.25 -15.40
C ALA A 73 6.12 11.24 -15.73
N LEU A 74 5.36 12.08 -15.04
CA LEU A 74 3.96 12.40 -15.30
C LEU A 74 3.85 13.88 -15.71
N PRO A 75 2.75 14.32 -16.35
CA PRO A 75 2.56 15.74 -16.68
C PRO A 75 2.75 16.69 -15.49
N GLU A 76 2.33 16.24 -14.30
CA GLU A 76 2.37 16.97 -13.04
C GLU A 76 3.65 16.72 -12.21
N GLY A 77 4.61 15.91 -12.68
CA GLY A 77 5.88 15.71 -11.98
C GLY A 77 6.48 14.31 -12.15
N PHE A 78 6.87 13.68 -11.04
CA PHE A 78 7.42 12.33 -11.04
C PHE A 78 6.61 11.44 -10.09
N ALA A 79 6.43 10.18 -10.48
CA ALA A 79 5.83 9.15 -9.64
C ALA A 79 6.83 8.01 -9.40
N SER A 80 6.65 7.33 -8.27
CA SER A 80 7.36 6.11 -7.91
C SER A 80 6.48 4.90 -8.21
N LEU A 81 7.01 3.95 -8.97
CA LEU A 81 6.37 2.65 -9.19
C LEU A 81 6.70 1.73 -8.01
N LEU A 82 5.70 1.43 -7.20
CA LEU A 82 5.82 0.53 -6.06
C LEU A 82 5.63 -0.93 -6.49
N ASP A 83 6.48 -1.83 -5.98
CA ASP A 83 6.29 -3.28 -6.05
C ASP A 83 5.54 -3.75 -4.78
N PRO A 84 4.25 -4.16 -4.89
CA PRO A 84 3.45 -4.59 -3.74
C PRO A 84 3.99 -5.79 -2.98
N ALA A 85 4.84 -6.61 -3.60
CA ALA A 85 5.47 -7.76 -2.95
C ALA A 85 6.62 -7.35 -2.02
N ARG A 86 7.14 -6.12 -2.18
CA ARG A 86 8.30 -5.59 -1.44
C ARG A 86 7.95 -4.45 -0.50
N ILE A 87 6.67 -4.09 -0.40
CA ILE A 87 6.19 -3.04 0.51
C ILE A 87 6.44 -3.41 1.98
N LEU A 88 6.23 -4.69 2.34
CA LEU A 88 6.38 -5.18 3.71
C LEU A 88 7.68 -5.97 3.87
N MET A 89 8.35 -5.77 4.99
CA MET A 89 9.42 -6.63 5.48
C MET A 89 8.84 -7.93 6.05
N ALA A 90 9.66 -8.99 6.11
CA ALA A 90 9.24 -10.30 6.61
C ALA A 90 8.65 -10.24 8.05
N GLN A 91 9.21 -9.39 8.91
CA GLN A 91 8.70 -9.22 10.28
C GLN A 91 7.34 -8.50 10.31
N GLU A 92 7.11 -7.57 9.40
CA GLU A 92 5.82 -6.87 9.26
C GLU A 92 4.75 -7.81 8.71
N GLU A 93 5.10 -8.64 7.71
CA GLU A 93 4.21 -9.68 7.19
C GLU A 93 3.78 -10.66 8.29
N ALA A 94 4.72 -11.17 9.10
CA ALA A 94 4.40 -12.08 10.20
C ALA A 94 3.50 -11.43 11.26
N SER A 95 3.75 -10.15 11.57
CA SER A 95 2.92 -9.38 12.51
C SER A 95 1.50 -9.17 11.96
N LEU A 96 1.39 -8.89 10.66
CA LEU A 96 0.12 -8.70 9.97
C LEU A 96 -0.71 -9.98 9.93
N GLU A 97 -0.08 -11.13 9.68
CA GLU A 97 -0.72 -12.44 9.69
C GLU A 97 -1.33 -12.76 11.06
N GLU A 98 -0.58 -12.55 12.13
CA GLU A 98 -1.06 -12.78 13.51
C GLU A 98 -2.23 -11.86 13.87
N LEU A 99 -2.17 -10.57 13.49
CA LEU A 99 -3.28 -9.63 13.70
C LEU A 99 -4.51 -10.03 12.89
N THR A 100 -4.31 -10.49 11.66
CA THR A 100 -5.39 -10.93 10.77
C THR A 100 -6.06 -12.19 11.30
N ARG A 101 -5.29 -13.15 11.82
CA ARG A 101 -5.80 -14.36 12.48
C ARG A 101 -6.71 -13.99 13.65
N ARG A 102 -6.24 -13.15 14.58
CA ARG A 102 -7.05 -12.68 15.71
C ARG A 102 -8.32 -11.94 15.28
N ALA A 103 -8.26 -11.18 14.19
CA ALA A 103 -9.43 -10.49 13.66
C ALA A 103 -10.47 -11.47 13.09
N ASN A 104 -10.03 -12.53 12.41
CA ASN A 104 -10.92 -13.58 11.92
C ASN A 104 -11.60 -14.34 13.07
N GLU A 105 -10.86 -14.69 14.12
CA GLU A 105 -11.44 -15.36 15.32
C GLU A 105 -12.58 -14.55 15.93
N ARG A 106 -12.43 -13.22 16.01
CA ARG A 106 -13.51 -12.33 16.48
C ARG A 106 -14.72 -12.32 15.55
N LEU A 107 -14.50 -12.31 14.23
CA LEU A 107 -15.60 -12.35 13.25
C LEU A 107 -16.36 -13.67 13.31
N GLU A 108 -15.67 -14.79 13.45
CA GLU A 108 -16.27 -16.12 13.56
C GLU A 108 -17.15 -16.23 14.82
N ALA A 109 -16.66 -15.72 15.95
CA ALA A 109 -17.42 -15.66 17.20
C ALA A 109 -18.71 -14.85 17.07
N TRP A 110 -18.73 -13.78 16.28
CA TRP A 110 -19.94 -12.98 16.03
C TRP A 110 -20.89 -13.59 15.01
N SER A 111 -20.37 -14.40 14.08
CA SER A 111 -21.21 -15.08 13.07
C SER A 111 -21.93 -16.33 13.60
N SER A 112 -21.53 -16.83 14.77
CA SER A 112 -22.05 -18.07 15.37
C SER A 112 -23.05 -17.84 16.52
N GLY A 113 -23.44 -16.59 16.78
CA GLY A 113 -24.43 -16.20 17.78
C GLY A 113 -25.56 -15.38 17.17
#